data_AF-A0A484MII4-F1
#
_entry.id   AF-A0A484MII4-F1
#
_cell.length_a   1.000
_cell.length_b   1.000
_cell.length_c   1.000
_cell.angle_alpha   90.00
_cell.angle_beta   90.00
_cell.angle_gamma   90.00
#
_symmetry.space_group_name_H-M   'P 1'
#
loop_
_entity.id
_entity.type
_entity.pdbx_description
1 polymer ?
#
loop_
_entity_poly.entity_id
_entity_poly.type
_entity_poly.pdbx_seq_one_letter_code
_entity_poly.pdbx_strand_id
1 'polypeptide(L)' 'MGTDSQSWHLDLSYEQWKPVPVSGSRPAARYKHAASVFDGKLYVVGGSRNGRYLSDIQVLILLIGYAIMVYQALDN' A
#
# COMPACT_ATOMS: atom_id res chain seq x y z
N MET A 1 -7.80 -28.39 -37.51
CA MET A 1 -6.94 -28.16 -36.33
C MET A 1 -6.97 -26.67 -36.06
N GLY A 2 -7.86 -26.21 -35.16
CA GLY A 2 -7.94 -24.81 -34.79
C GLY A 2 -6.98 -24.54 -33.64
N THR A 3 -6.02 -23.65 -33.85
CA THR A 3 -5.11 -23.20 -32.79
C THR A 3 -5.83 -22.17 -31.95
N ASP A 4 -6.22 -22.54 -30.74
CA ASP A 4 -6.74 -21.59 -29.75
C ASP A 4 -5.54 -20.80 -29.19
N SER A 5 -5.22 -19.68 -29.83
CA SER A 5 -4.17 -18.77 -29.34
C SER A 5 -4.74 -17.98 -28.17
N GLN A 6 -4.58 -18.52 -26.97
CA GLN A 6 -4.88 -17.82 -25.73
C GLN A 6 -4.00 -16.57 -25.63
N SER A 7 -4.62 -15.41 -25.86
CA SER A 7 -3.98 -14.09 -25.76
C SER A 7 -3.94 -13.67 -24.30
N TRP A 8 -2.75 -13.74 -23.68
CA TRP A 8 -2.54 -13.23 -22.33
C TRP A 8 -2.29 -11.72 -22.41
N HIS A 9 -3.28 -10.93 -22.03
CA HIS A 9 -3.12 -9.47 -21.89
C HIS A 9 -2.76 -9.14 -20.44
N LEU A 10 -1.53 -8.66 -20.23
CA LEU A 10 -1.11 -8.05 -18.97
C LEU A 10 -1.48 -6.56 -19.02
N ASP A 11 -2.55 -6.19 -18.33
CA ASP A 11 -2.91 -4.79 -18.14
C ASP A 11 -2.00 -4.17 -17.06
N LEU A 12 -1.09 -3.28 -17.50
CA LEU A 12 -0.13 -2.55 -16.66
C LEU A 12 -0.68 -1.20 -16.18
N SER A 13 -2.01 -1.00 -16.14
CA SER A 13 -2.65 0.23 -15.63
C SER A 13 -2.31 0.61 -14.17
N TYR A 14 -1.43 -0.14 -13.49
CA TYR A 14 -0.91 0.09 -12.16
C TYR A 14 0.20 1.17 -12.05
N GLU A 15 0.73 1.70 -13.15
CA GLU A 15 1.82 2.71 -13.12
C GLU A 15 1.33 4.16 -12.87
N GLN A 16 0.06 4.36 -12.52
CA GLN A 16 -0.50 5.68 -12.25
C GLN A 16 -0.76 5.89 -10.76
N TRP A 17 -0.14 6.93 -10.20
CA TRP A 17 -0.48 7.42 -8.87
C TRP A 17 -1.90 7.97 -8.87
N LYS A 18 -2.79 7.32 -8.12
CA LYS A 18 -4.15 7.78 -7.90
C LYS A 18 -4.36 8.10 -6.43
N PRO A 19 -5.01 9.23 -6.09
CA PRO A 19 -5.36 9.50 -4.71
C PRO A 19 -6.36 8.45 -4.23
N VAL A 20 -6.07 7.86 -3.07
CA VAL A 20 -7.01 6.95 -2.40
C VAL A 20 -7.95 7.81 -1.55
N PRO A 21 -9.28 7.72 -1.73
CA PRO A 21 -10.21 8.40 -0.84
C PRO A 21 -10.07 7.81 0.58
N VAL A 22 -9.77 8.67 1.55
CA VAL A 22 -9.62 8.30 2.96
C VAL A 22 -10.66 9.03 3.80
N SER A 23 -11.25 8.33 4.77
CA SER A 23 -12.17 8.89 5.76
C SER A 23 -11.65 8.64 7.18
N GLY A 24 -12.16 9.42 8.14
CA GLY A 24 -11.77 9.31 9.55
C GLY A 24 -10.52 10.12 9.94
N SER A 25 -10.05 9.90 11.16
CA SER A 25 -8.90 10.62 11.72
C SER A 25 -7.60 10.19 11.06
N ARG A 26 -6.88 11.16 10.50
CA ARG A 26 -5.56 10.89 9.92
C ARG A 26 -4.54 10.63 11.03
N PRO A 27 -3.73 9.56 10.92
CA PRO A 27 -2.66 9.34 11.87
C PRO A 27 -1.62 10.45 11.79
N ALA A 28 -0.85 10.64 12.87
CA ALA A 28 0.29 11.53 12.85
C ALA A 28 1.33 11.06 11.82
N ALA A 29 1.98 12.03 11.17
CA ALA A 29 3.11 11.78 10.27
C ALA A 29 4.20 10.96 10.99
N ARG A 30 4.74 9.95 10.30
CA ARG A 30 5.71 8.99 10.85
C ARG A 30 6.68 8.50 9.78
N TYR A 31 7.89 8.11 10.19
CA TYR A 31 8.93 7.51 9.34
C TYR A 31 9.49 6.23 10.00
N LYS A 32 10.27 5.42 9.26
CA LYS A 32 10.83 4.14 9.75
C LYS A 32 9.78 3.18 10.36
N HIS A 33 8.57 3.17 9.80
CA HIS A 33 7.50 2.26 10.20
C HIS A 33 7.53 0.99 9.35
N ALA A 34 6.98 -0.11 9.87
CA ALA A 34 6.67 -1.28 9.05
C ALA A 34 5.28 -1.13 8.45
N ALA A 35 5.10 -1.56 7.20
CA ALA A 35 3.81 -1.55 6.52
C ALA A 35 3.57 -2.85 5.74
N SER A 36 2.36 -3.39 5.79
CA SER A 36 1.96 -4.55 5.00
C SER A 36 0.47 -4.52 4.67
N VAL A 37 0.10 -5.13 3.54
CA VAL A 37 -1.29 -5.28 3.12
C VAL A 37 -1.73 -6.71 3.36
N PHE A 38 -2.84 -6.88 4.07
CA PHE A 38 -3.47 -8.18 4.29
C PHE A 38 -4.98 -8.03 4.28
N ASP A 39 -5.66 -8.86 3.49
CA ASP A 39 -7.13 -8.93 3.43
C ASP A 39 -7.80 -7.56 3.20
N GLY A 40 -7.35 -6.86 2.14
CA GLY A 40 -7.89 -5.54 1.78
C GLY A 40 -7.62 -4.43 2.80
N LYS A 41 -6.66 -4.61 3.71
CA LYS A 41 -6.30 -3.61 4.71
C LYS A 41 -4.80 -3.34 4.68
N LEU A 42 -4.42 -2.07 4.69
CA LEU A 42 -3.06 -1.63 4.94
C LEU A 42 -2.86 -1.48 6.44
N TYR A 43 -1.88 -2.19 6.98
CA TYR A 43 -1.42 -2.08 8.36
C TYR A 43 -0.11 -1.30 8.38
N VAL A 44 -0.02 -0.33 9.29
CA VAL A 44 1.20 0.43 9.58
C VAL A 44 1.50 0.29 11.06
N VAL A 45 2.66 -0.28 11.38
CA VAL A 45 3.06 -0.58 12.76
C VAL A 45 4.23 0.31 13.18
N GLY A 46 4.02 1.02 14.30
CA GLY A 46 5.02 1.82 14.97
C GLY A 46 5.60 2.94 14.10
N GLY A 47 6.94 3.06 14.15
CA GLY A 47 7.69 4.11 13.47
C GLY A 47 8.17 5.20 14.43
N SER A 48 8.56 6.33 13.87
CA SER A 48 9.10 7.47 14.61
C SER A 48 8.52 8.78 14.14
N ARG A 49 8.42 9.74 15.06
CA ARG A 49 8.04 11.13 14.79
C ARG A 49 8.84 12.04 15.71
N ASN A 50 9.56 13.01 15.15
CA ASN A 50 10.36 13.99 15.91
C ASN A 50 11.28 13.32 16.96
N GLY A 51 11.93 12.22 16.58
CA GLY A 51 12.82 11.46 17.48
C GLY A 51 12.13 10.59 18.53
N ARG A 52 10.79 10.52 18.56
CA ARG A 52 10.03 9.66 19.47
C ARG A 52 9.49 8.44 18.73
N TYR A 53 9.63 7.27 19.36
CA TYR A 53 9.05 6.03 18.84
C TYR A 53 7.54 5.99 19.07
N LEU A 54 6.83 5.47 18.08
CA LEU A 54 5.41 5.18 18.14
C LEU A 54 5.23 3.67 18.29
N SER A 55 4.33 3.24 19.17
CA SER A 55 4.02 1.83 19.44
C SER A 55 2.61 1.42 19.02
N ASP A 56 1.93 2.30 18.28
CA ASP A 56 0.56 2.09 17.79
C ASP A 56 0.51 1.36 16.44
N ILE A 57 -0.68 0.87 16.11
CA ILE A 57 -1.00 0.28 14.81
C ILE A 57 -2.08 1.13 14.15
N GLN A 58 -1.83 1.51 12.90
CA GLN A 58 -2.77 2.23 12.05
C GLN A 58 -3.29 1.30 10.97
N VAL A 59 -4.60 1.34 10.71
CA VAL A 59 -5.25 0.46 9.74
C VAL A 59 -6.06 1.30 8.76
N LEU A 60 -5.82 1.10 7.47
CA LEU A 60 -6.59 1.69 6.39
C LEU A 60 -7.26 0.59 5.58
N ILE A 61 -8.58 0.68 5.40
CA ILE A 61 -9.33 -0.21 4.50
C ILE A 61 -9.07 0.23 3.07
N LEU A 62 -8.66 -0.71 2.22
CA LEU A 62 -8.43 -0.52 0.80
C LEU A 62 -9.67 -1.00 0.05
N LEU A 63 -10.17 -0.16 -0.84
CA LEU A 63 -11.20 -0.59 -1.78
C LEU A 63 -10.57 -1.53 -2.83
N ILE A 64 -11.38 -2.38 -3.43
CA ILE A 64 -10.93 -3.37 -4.42
C ILE A 64 -10.25 -2.63 -5.60
N GLY A 65 -9.05 -3.07 -5.98
CA GLY A 65 -8.30 -2.54 -7.12
C GLY A 65 -7.16 -1.56 -6.79
N TYR A 66 -6.95 -1.21 -5.51
CA TYR A 66 -5.78 -0.44 -5.10
C TYR A 66 -4.58 -1.35 -4.80
N ALA A 67 -3.65 -1.46 -5.75
CA ALA A 67 -2.33 -2.03 -5.48
C ALA A 67 -1.51 -0.99 -4.71
N ILE A 68 -1.14 -1.28 -3.47
CA ILE A 68 -0.15 -0.46 -2.75
C ILE A 68 1.21 -1.10 -2.98
N MET A 69 2.00 -0.47 -3.86
CA MET A 69 3.41 -0.75 -3.95
C MET A 69 4.09 -0.14 -2.72
N VAL A 70 4.21 -0.92 -1.63
CA VAL A 70 5.09 -0.57 -0.52
C VAL A 70 6.52 -0.82 -0.98
N TYR A 71 7.10 0.12 -1.71
CA TYR A 71 8.53 0.15 -1.88
C TYR A 71 9.11 0.49 -0.50
N GLN A 72 9.70 -0.50 0.16
CA GLN A 72 10.64 -0.22 1.23
C GLN A 72 11.74 0.65 0.61
N ALA A 73 12.04 1.76 1.27
CA ALA A 73 13.22 2.55 0.98
C ALA A 73 14.44 1.62 1.12
N LEU A 74 14.89 1.08 0.00
CA LEU A 74 16.29 0.72 -0.16
C LEU A 74 17.02 2.03 -0.39
N ASP A 75 17.33 2.71 0.70
CA ASP A 75 18.49 3.58 0.72
C ASP A 75 19.73 2.67 0.58
N ASN A 76 20.07 2.33 -0.66
CA ASN A 76 21.44 2.29 -1.23
C ASN A 76 21.41 1.98 -2.73
#